data_AF-A0A928MMA3-F1
#
_entry.id   AF-A0A928MMA3-F1
#
_cell.length_a   1.000
_cell.length_b   1.000
_cell.length_c   1.000
_cell.angle_alpha   90.00
_cell.angle_beta   90.00
_cell.angle_gamma   90.00
#
_symmetry.space_group_name_H-M   'P 1'
#
loop_
_entity.id
_entity.type
_entity.pdbx_description
1 polymer ?
#
loop_
_entity_poly.entity_id
_entity_poly.type
_entity_poly.pdbx_seq_one_letter_code
_entity_poly.pdbx_strand_id
1 'polypeptide(L)'
;MAKRKSSSTNIFSRIFRRYFIDAMSAMALGLFSSLIIGTIMNLIARIPGCGVLSTLASTITASDSVVTGAAIGAAVAWGLKQKPLVIFSAVSVGAIAYAAGGGPVGAYVAAVVGAELGGLISGRTKLDIILSPLLTIVPGGLMGLFVGPYLNDFMRMLGNMVNTTTEWAPFPMGIAVSVIVGMVLTAPISSAALCISIGIDGLAAGAAAVGCSAQMIGFAVASYRDNGFGGLLSQGIGTSMLQFGNILRRPQIWIAPTLASAILGPISTCLLKMTNTSVGAGMGT
;
A
#
# COMPACT_ATOMS: atom_id res chain seq x y z
N MET A 1 -32.95 23.44 6.88
CA MET A 1 -32.33 24.76 6.58
C MET A 1 -31.28 25.03 7.64
N ALA A 2 -30.12 25.62 7.26
CA ALA A 2 -28.85 25.76 8.02
C ALA A 2 -27.96 24.50 8.03
N LYS A 3 -26.71 24.49 7.55
CA LYS A 3 -25.76 25.57 7.20
C LYS A 3 -24.81 25.06 6.10
N ARG A 4 -24.85 25.70 4.92
CA ARG A 4 -23.72 25.77 3.99
C ARG A 4 -22.54 26.41 4.73
N LYS A 5 -21.52 25.63 5.09
CA LYS A 5 -20.17 26.06 5.49
C LYS A 5 -19.27 24.86 5.20
N SER A 6 -18.49 24.81 4.12
CA SER A 6 -17.31 25.63 3.92
C SER A 6 -16.96 25.67 2.43
N SER A 7 -17.15 26.84 1.82
CA SER A 7 -16.86 27.12 0.40
C SER A 7 -15.45 27.73 0.22
N SER A 8 -14.45 27.15 0.87
CA SER A 8 -13.03 27.45 0.60
C SER A 8 -12.13 26.38 1.22
N THR A 9 -12.17 25.16 0.69
CA THR A 9 -11.04 24.23 0.88
C THR A 9 -10.02 24.62 -0.18
N ASN A 10 -8.93 25.26 0.23
CA ASN A 10 -7.80 25.69 -0.60
C ASN A 10 -7.53 24.67 -1.71
N ILE A 11 -7.38 25.11 -2.97
CA ILE A 11 -7.11 24.24 -4.13
C ILE A 11 -6.01 23.21 -3.81
N PHE A 12 -4.99 23.65 -3.07
CA PHE A 12 -3.92 22.81 -2.52
C PHE A 12 -4.42 21.61 -1.70
N SER A 13 -5.36 21.82 -0.76
CA SER A 13 -5.94 20.75 0.05
C SER A 13 -6.74 19.73 -0.77
N ARG A 14 -7.36 20.16 -1.87
CA ARG A 14 -8.09 19.26 -2.79
C ARG A 14 -7.14 18.42 -3.62
N ILE A 15 -6.07 19.01 -4.14
CA ILE A 15 -5.02 18.32 -4.89
C ILE A 15 -4.32 17.29 -3.99
N PHE A 16 -3.92 17.72 -2.78
CA PHE A 16 -3.30 16.83 -1.80
C PHE A 16 -4.18 15.65 -1.45
N ARG A 17 -5.47 15.90 -1.15
CA ARG A 17 -6.41 14.82 -0.85
C ARG A 17 -6.62 13.87 -2.03
N ARG A 18 -6.71 14.40 -3.25
CA ARG A 18 -6.99 13.59 -4.45
C ARG A 18 -5.84 12.65 -4.81
N TYR A 19 -4.61 13.14 -4.83
CA TYR A 19 -3.47 12.31 -5.22
C TYR A 19 -2.87 11.55 -4.03
N PHE A 20 -2.64 12.22 -2.91
CA PHE A 20 -1.89 11.64 -1.80
C PHE A 20 -2.73 10.77 -0.86
N ILE A 21 -4.04 11.04 -0.75
CA ILE A 21 -4.95 10.22 0.06
C ILE A 21 -5.74 9.29 -0.85
N ASP A 22 -6.65 9.82 -1.67
CA ASP A 22 -7.62 9.01 -2.41
C ASP A 22 -6.92 8.03 -3.39
N ALA A 23 -5.95 8.51 -4.18
CA ALA A 23 -5.26 7.64 -5.14
C ALA A 23 -4.28 6.65 -4.48
N MET A 24 -3.54 7.05 -3.44
CA MET A 24 -2.63 6.13 -2.73
C MET A 24 -3.39 5.07 -1.92
N SER A 25 -4.48 5.46 -1.24
CA SER A 25 -5.35 4.50 -0.57
C SER A 25 -5.98 3.53 -1.58
N ALA A 26 -6.32 3.99 -2.79
CA ALA A 26 -6.84 3.10 -3.83
C ALA A 26 -5.77 2.16 -4.40
N MET A 27 -4.53 2.62 -4.61
CA MET A 27 -3.40 1.74 -4.96
C MET A 27 -3.25 0.60 -3.96
N ALA A 28 -3.41 0.87 -2.67
CA ALA A 28 -3.35 -0.15 -1.64
C ALA A 28 -4.40 -1.26 -1.87
N LEU A 29 -5.64 -0.91 -2.22
CA LEU A 29 -6.68 -1.89 -2.55
C LEU A 29 -6.27 -2.75 -3.76
N GLY A 30 -5.61 -2.15 -4.76
CA GLY A 30 -5.05 -2.88 -5.90
C GLY A 30 -3.95 -3.86 -5.50
N LEU A 31 -3.02 -3.44 -4.64
CA LEU A 31 -1.95 -4.30 -4.11
C LEU A 31 -2.47 -5.42 -3.20
N PHE A 32 -3.45 -5.11 -2.35
CA PHE A 32 -4.10 -6.10 -1.49
C PHE A 32 -4.81 -7.17 -2.32
N SER A 33 -5.62 -6.74 -3.30
CA SER A 33 -6.42 -7.66 -4.12
C SER A 33 -5.59 -8.54 -5.07
N SER A 34 -4.38 -8.10 -5.43
CA SER A 34 -3.48 -8.84 -6.33
C SER A 34 -2.33 -9.52 -5.58
N LEU A 35 -1.29 -8.76 -5.25
CA LEU A 35 -0.03 -9.28 -4.73
C LEU A 35 -0.19 -9.97 -3.38
N ILE A 36 -0.85 -9.30 -2.40
CA ILE A 36 -0.95 -9.83 -1.03
C ILE A 36 -1.78 -11.11 -1.01
N ILE A 37 -2.98 -11.10 -1.59
CA ILE A 37 -3.82 -12.30 -1.66
C ILE A 37 -3.15 -13.41 -2.49
N GLY A 38 -2.45 -13.06 -3.58
CA GLY A 38 -1.64 -13.99 -4.34
C GLY A 38 -0.59 -14.70 -3.49
N THR A 39 0.16 -13.94 -2.67
CA THR A 39 1.16 -14.53 -1.77
C THR A 39 0.55 -15.39 -0.67
N ILE A 40 -0.59 -14.98 -0.10
CA ILE A 40 -1.33 -15.79 0.90
C ILE A 40 -1.79 -17.10 0.29
N MET A 41 -2.36 -17.06 -0.92
CA MET A 41 -2.77 -18.27 -1.64
C MET A 41 -1.57 -19.20 -1.91
N ASN A 42 -0.42 -18.65 -2.28
CA ASN A 42 0.80 -19.42 -2.51
C ASN A 42 1.31 -20.06 -1.20
N LEU A 43 1.24 -19.35 -0.08
CA LEU A 43 1.58 -19.90 1.24
C LEU A 43 0.67 -21.06 1.64
N ILE A 44 -0.65 -20.94 1.43
CA ILE A 44 -1.62 -22.02 1.69
C ILE A 44 -1.39 -23.21 0.75
N ALA A 45 -1.05 -22.96 -0.52
CA ALA A 45 -0.79 -24.00 -1.50
C ALA A 45 0.43 -24.89 -1.17
N ARG A 46 1.32 -24.46 -0.25
CA ARG A 46 2.42 -25.27 0.26
C ARG A 46 1.98 -26.35 1.26
N ILE A 47 0.73 -26.31 1.73
CA ILE A 47 0.16 -27.35 2.60
C ILE A 47 -0.14 -28.60 1.74
N PRO A 48 0.35 -29.80 2.14
CA PRO A 48 0.15 -31.02 1.37
C PRO A 48 -1.35 -31.36 1.23
N GLY A 49 -1.84 -31.49 0.00
CA GLY A 49 -3.25 -31.76 -0.34
C GLY A 49 -3.93 -30.70 -1.21
N CYS A 50 -3.33 -29.52 -1.40
CA CYS A 50 -3.94 -28.38 -2.11
C CYS A 50 -3.30 -28.08 -3.49
N GLY A 51 -3.04 -29.11 -4.31
CA GLY A 51 -2.37 -28.96 -5.61
C GLY A 51 -3.12 -28.13 -6.67
N VAL A 52 -4.45 -27.99 -6.57
CA VAL A 52 -5.23 -27.11 -7.47
C VAL A 52 -5.00 -25.63 -7.12
N LEU A 53 -4.76 -25.35 -5.84
CA LEU A 53 -4.51 -23.99 -5.35
C LEU A 53 -3.12 -23.50 -5.76
N SER A 54 -2.15 -24.39 -6.01
CA SER A 54 -0.83 -24.00 -6.53
C SER A 54 -0.87 -23.56 -8.00
N THR A 55 -1.75 -24.12 -8.82
CA THR A 55 -1.95 -23.68 -10.22
C THR A 55 -2.62 -22.30 -10.29
N LEU A 56 -3.61 -22.05 -9.42
CA LEU A 56 -4.24 -20.74 -9.29
C LEU A 56 -3.29 -19.71 -8.65
N ALA A 57 -2.56 -20.11 -7.61
CA ALA A 57 -1.58 -19.26 -6.98
C ALA A 57 -0.47 -18.90 -7.96
N SER A 58 0.09 -19.84 -8.73
CA SER A 58 1.13 -19.56 -9.72
C SER A 58 0.64 -18.69 -10.89
N THR A 59 -0.64 -18.71 -11.27
CA THR A 59 -1.12 -17.71 -12.25
C THR A 59 -1.10 -16.29 -11.68
N ILE A 60 -1.29 -16.15 -10.36
CA ILE A 60 -1.28 -14.88 -9.63
C ILE A 60 0.13 -14.47 -9.15
N THR A 61 0.99 -15.42 -8.79
CA THR A 61 2.35 -15.22 -8.21
C THR A 61 3.51 -15.62 -9.12
N ALA A 62 3.30 -16.37 -10.21
CA ALA A 62 4.36 -16.59 -11.23
C ALA A 62 4.32 -15.54 -12.34
N SER A 63 3.36 -14.61 -12.30
CA SER A 63 3.17 -13.49 -13.26
C SER A 63 3.56 -12.12 -12.67
N ASP A 64 4.52 -12.11 -11.72
CA ASP A 64 4.96 -11.11 -10.71
C ASP A 64 4.99 -9.59 -11.01
N SER A 65 4.59 -9.13 -12.20
CA SER A 65 4.55 -7.70 -12.52
C SER A 65 3.24 -7.24 -13.13
N VAL A 66 2.73 -7.98 -14.11
CA VAL A 66 1.69 -7.46 -15.00
C VAL A 66 0.33 -7.41 -14.30
N VAL A 67 -0.04 -8.47 -13.56
CA VAL A 67 -1.34 -8.56 -12.88
C VAL A 67 -1.42 -7.56 -11.71
N THR A 68 -0.34 -7.44 -10.94
CA THR A 68 -0.22 -6.47 -9.85
C THR A 68 -0.27 -5.04 -10.39
N GLY A 69 0.49 -4.75 -11.46
CA GLY A 69 0.43 -3.47 -12.15
C GLY A 69 -0.97 -3.15 -12.67
N ALA A 70 -1.64 -4.12 -13.29
CA ALA A 70 -3.02 -4.01 -13.78
C ALA A 70 -4.02 -3.67 -12.67
N ALA A 71 -3.94 -4.38 -11.54
CA ALA A 71 -4.80 -4.13 -10.38
C ALA A 71 -4.55 -2.73 -9.78
N ILE A 72 -3.29 -2.31 -9.68
CA ILE A 72 -2.92 -0.95 -9.24
C ILE A 72 -3.51 0.10 -10.20
N GLY A 73 -3.34 -0.10 -11.51
CA GLY A 73 -3.82 0.84 -12.53
C GLY A 73 -5.34 1.04 -12.47
N ALA A 74 -6.09 -0.06 -12.39
CA ALA A 74 -7.53 -0.02 -12.22
C ALA A 74 -7.96 0.66 -10.91
N ALA A 75 -7.30 0.30 -9.80
CA ALA A 75 -7.65 0.83 -8.50
C ALA A 75 -7.37 2.33 -8.38
N VAL A 76 -6.24 2.81 -8.91
CA VAL A 76 -5.90 4.24 -8.95
C VAL A 76 -6.91 5.03 -9.78
N ALA A 77 -7.27 4.54 -10.98
CA ALA A 77 -8.28 5.20 -11.81
C ALA A 77 -9.66 5.24 -11.13
N TRP A 78 -10.02 4.18 -10.39
CA TRP A 78 -11.23 4.14 -9.57
C TRP A 78 -11.16 5.14 -8.40
N GLY A 79 -10.03 5.23 -7.70
CA GLY A 79 -9.79 6.20 -6.62
C GLY A 79 -9.86 7.66 -7.10
N LEU A 80 -9.42 7.92 -8.33
CA LEU A 80 -9.56 9.21 -9.00
C LEU A 80 -10.97 9.49 -9.54
N LYS A 81 -11.91 8.55 -9.35
CA LYS A 81 -13.31 8.62 -9.78
C LYS A 81 -13.49 8.81 -11.28
N GLN A 82 -12.67 8.13 -12.07
CA GLN A 82 -12.76 8.17 -13.53
C GLN A 82 -13.93 7.34 -14.07
N LYS A 83 -14.27 7.57 -15.35
CA LYS A 83 -15.32 6.82 -16.04
C LYS A 83 -14.90 5.37 -16.31
N PRO A 84 -15.83 4.41 -16.44
CA PRO A 84 -15.51 3.00 -16.60
C PRO A 84 -14.50 2.70 -17.71
N LEU A 85 -14.62 3.38 -18.86
CA LEU A 85 -13.72 3.16 -19.99
C LEU A 85 -12.25 3.51 -19.67
N VAL A 86 -12.03 4.59 -18.91
CA VAL A 86 -10.69 5.02 -18.46
C VAL A 86 -10.16 4.06 -17.40
N ILE A 87 -11.02 3.54 -16.52
CA ILE A 87 -10.63 2.54 -15.51
C ILE A 87 -10.12 1.26 -16.18
N PHE A 88 -10.87 0.72 -17.15
CA PHE A 88 -10.43 -0.48 -17.88
C PHE A 88 -9.16 -0.24 -18.70
N SER A 89 -8.99 0.97 -19.25
CA SER A 89 -7.78 1.33 -19.99
C SER A 89 -6.56 1.49 -19.07
N ALA A 90 -6.76 1.95 -17.83
CA ALA A 90 -5.71 2.08 -16.83
C ALA A 90 -5.15 0.72 -16.37
N VAL A 91 -5.91 -0.37 -16.53
CA VAL A 91 -5.42 -1.75 -16.34
C VAL A 91 -4.19 -1.98 -17.21
N SER A 92 -4.29 -1.66 -18.51
CA SER A 92 -3.18 -1.84 -19.46
C SER A 92 -2.00 -0.92 -19.13
N VAL A 93 -2.27 0.33 -18.72
CA VAL A 93 -1.22 1.28 -18.31
C VAL A 93 -0.42 0.75 -17.13
N GLY A 94 -1.09 0.33 -16.06
CA GLY A 94 -0.44 -0.17 -14.86
C GLY A 94 0.35 -1.46 -15.13
N ALA A 95 -0.21 -2.35 -15.96
CA ALA A 95 0.47 -3.55 -16.45
C ALA A 95 1.78 -3.22 -17.20
N ILE A 96 1.73 -2.28 -18.16
CA ILE A 96 2.89 -1.86 -18.94
C ILE A 96 3.97 -1.25 -18.03
N ALA A 97 3.57 -0.34 -17.13
CA ALA A 97 4.50 0.36 -16.25
C ALA A 97 5.22 -0.58 -15.27
N TYR A 98 4.50 -1.56 -14.72
CA TYR A 98 5.09 -2.53 -13.81
C TYR A 98 5.97 -3.53 -14.59
N ALA A 99 5.52 -4.02 -15.75
CA ALA A 99 6.31 -4.89 -16.62
C ALA A 99 7.63 -4.25 -17.07
N ALA A 100 7.63 -2.94 -17.25
CA ALA A 100 8.82 -2.15 -17.57
C ALA A 100 9.81 -1.99 -16.40
N GLY A 101 9.52 -2.60 -15.24
CA GLY A 101 10.36 -2.49 -14.05
C GLY A 101 10.04 -1.27 -13.19
N GLY A 102 8.87 -0.64 -13.34
CA GLY A 102 8.48 0.52 -12.55
C GLY A 102 8.02 0.21 -11.11
N GLY A 103 7.81 -1.07 -10.79
CA GLY A 103 7.27 -1.49 -9.49
C GLY A 103 5.90 -0.85 -9.18
N PRO A 104 5.44 -0.91 -7.92
CA PRO A 104 4.15 -0.35 -7.54
C PRO A 104 4.06 1.16 -7.72
N VAL A 105 5.14 1.89 -7.44
CA VAL A 105 5.19 3.37 -7.50
C VAL A 105 5.18 3.86 -8.95
N GLY A 106 5.94 3.21 -9.83
CA GLY A 106 5.91 3.52 -11.27
C GLY A 106 4.54 3.23 -11.88
N ALA A 107 3.92 2.11 -11.50
CA ALA A 107 2.54 1.80 -11.91
C ALA A 107 1.52 2.83 -11.43
N TYR A 108 1.67 3.32 -10.19
CA TYR A 108 0.86 4.41 -9.65
C TYR A 108 1.01 5.71 -10.46
N VAL A 109 2.25 6.17 -10.70
CA VAL A 109 2.49 7.43 -11.44
C VAL A 109 1.96 7.33 -12.88
N ALA A 110 2.22 6.21 -13.56
CA ALA A 110 1.71 5.96 -14.89
C ALA A 110 0.18 5.97 -14.93
N ALA A 111 -0.47 5.31 -13.97
CA ALA A 111 -1.91 5.25 -13.87
C ALA A 111 -2.53 6.62 -13.56
N VAL A 112 -1.93 7.43 -12.69
CA VAL A 112 -2.39 8.80 -12.40
C VAL A 112 -2.35 9.66 -13.67
N VAL A 113 -1.23 9.66 -14.40
CA VAL A 113 -1.07 10.46 -15.62
C VAL A 113 -2.04 10.00 -16.71
N GLY A 114 -2.13 8.68 -16.95
CA GLY A 114 -3.06 8.12 -17.91
C GLY A 114 -4.53 8.42 -17.55
N ALA A 115 -4.89 8.28 -16.28
CA ALA A 115 -6.25 8.50 -15.79
C ALA A 115 -6.70 9.97 -15.88
N GLU A 116 -5.83 10.93 -15.60
CA GLU A 116 -6.17 12.35 -15.76
C GLU A 116 -6.33 12.72 -17.25
N LEU A 117 -5.41 12.28 -18.11
CA LEU A 117 -5.48 12.59 -19.55
C LEU A 117 -6.67 11.92 -20.24
N GLY A 118 -6.94 10.65 -19.94
CA GLY A 118 -8.13 9.95 -20.42
C GLY A 118 -9.43 10.52 -19.86
N GLY A 119 -9.42 10.94 -18.60
CA GLY A 119 -10.55 11.54 -17.90
C GLY A 119 -11.02 12.87 -18.48
N LEU A 120 -10.11 13.69 -19.00
CA LEU A 120 -10.42 15.01 -19.57
C LEU A 120 -11.38 14.93 -20.77
N ILE A 121 -11.25 13.88 -21.57
CA ILE A 121 -12.01 13.71 -22.83
C ILE A 121 -13.18 12.75 -22.65
N SER A 122 -13.15 11.91 -21.61
CA SER A 122 -14.17 10.90 -21.41
C SER A 122 -15.56 11.51 -21.22
N GLY A 123 -16.51 11.06 -22.04
CA GLY A 123 -17.90 11.51 -22.21
C GLY A 123 -18.10 12.92 -22.77
N ARG A 124 -17.14 13.45 -23.54
CA ARG A 124 -17.31 14.72 -24.29
C ARG A 124 -17.61 14.51 -25.78
N THR A 125 -17.30 13.36 -26.37
CA THR A 125 -17.36 13.14 -27.83
C THR A 125 -18.04 11.82 -28.21
N LYS A 126 -18.62 11.73 -29.42
CA LYS A 126 -19.16 10.47 -29.98
C LYS A 126 -18.07 9.41 -30.25
N LEU A 127 -16.81 9.85 -30.40
CA LEU A 127 -15.63 9.00 -30.57
C LEU A 127 -14.96 8.61 -29.25
N ASP A 128 -15.61 8.85 -28.10
CA ASP A 128 -15.06 8.58 -26.76
C ASP A 128 -14.59 7.14 -26.59
N ILE A 129 -15.26 6.19 -27.25
CA ILE A 129 -14.91 4.76 -27.18
C ILE A 129 -13.52 4.44 -27.74
N ILE A 130 -12.99 5.26 -28.67
CA ILE A 130 -11.66 5.09 -29.26
C ILE A 130 -10.67 6.08 -28.64
N LEU A 131 -11.10 7.33 -28.44
CA LEU A 131 -10.19 8.38 -27.99
C LEU A 131 -9.78 8.21 -26.52
N SER A 132 -10.72 7.87 -25.62
CA SER A 132 -10.38 7.80 -24.20
C SER A 132 -9.43 6.65 -23.85
N PRO A 133 -9.52 5.44 -24.44
CA PRO A 133 -8.51 4.41 -24.20
C PRO A 133 -7.16 4.80 -24.78
N LEU A 134 -7.12 5.36 -25.99
CA LEU A 134 -5.87 5.77 -26.63
C LEU A 134 -5.14 6.83 -25.79
N LEU A 135 -5.88 7.83 -25.30
CA LEU A 135 -5.34 8.91 -24.47
C LEU A 135 -5.09 8.52 -23.02
N THR A 136 -5.57 7.36 -22.58
CA THR A 136 -5.17 6.78 -21.29
C THR A 136 -3.90 5.95 -21.46
N ILE A 137 -3.89 5.06 -22.46
CA ILE A 137 -2.85 4.04 -22.66
C ILE A 137 -1.55 4.63 -23.19
N VAL A 138 -1.61 5.49 -24.21
CA VAL A 138 -0.40 6.02 -24.84
C VAL A 138 0.41 6.90 -23.88
N PRO A 139 -0.13 7.97 -23.30
CA PRO A 139 0.66 8.82 -22.41
C PRO A 139 0.95 8.15 -21.07
N GLY A 140 0.00 7.38 -20.51
CA GLY A 140 0.22 6.62 -19.28
C GLY A 140 1.29 5.54 -19.44
N GLY A 141 1.24 4.78 -20.54
CA GLY A 141 2.23 3.75 -20.89
C GLY A 141 3.61 4.35 -21.15
N LEU A 142 3.71 5.43 -21.92
CA LEU A 142 4.98 6.15 -22.13
C LEU A 142 5.56 6.65 -20.81
N MET A 143 4.74 7.25 -19.95
CA MET A 143 5.17 7.69 -18.63
C MET A 143 5.66 6.51 -17.77
N GLY A 144 4.99 5.37 -17.82
CA GLY A 144 5.41 4.14 -17.15
C GLY A 144 6.75 3.60 -17.65
N LEU A 145 6.96 3.59 -18.96
CA LEU A 145 8.20 3.14 -19.58
C LEU A 145 9.37 4.06 -19.27
N PHE A 146 9.16 5.38 -19.32
CA PHE A 146 10.23 6.34 -19.11
C PHE A 146 10.50 6.64 -17.65
N VAL A 147 9.49 6.81 -16.81
CA VAL A 147 9.67 7.25 -15.41
C VAL A 147 9.64 6.10 -14.43
N GLY A 148 8.97 4.99 -14.76
CA GLY A 148 8.89 3.80 -13.93
C GLY A 148 10.27 3.28 -13.48
N PRO A 149 11.19 2.94 -14.40
CA PRO A 149 12.50 2.40 -14.05
C PRO A 149 13.29 3.29 -13.09
N TYR A 150 13.35 4.61 -13.36
CA TYR A 150 14.07 5.54 -12.48
C TYR A 150 13.45 5.63 -11.08
N LEU A 151 12.11 5.58 -10.98
CA LEU A 151 11.43 5.54 -9.68
C LEU A 151 11.73 4.25 -8.92
N ASN A 152 11.74 3.11 -9.61
CA ASN A 152 12.03 1.83 -8.98
C ASN A 152 13.49 1.72 -8.53
N ASP A 153 14.43 2.23 -9.31
CA ASP A 153 15.85 2.30 -8.92
C ASP A 153 16.04 3.19 -7.68
N PHE A 154 15.36 4.34 -7.64
CA PHE A 154 15.35 5.20 -6.46
C PHE A 154 14.75 4.50 -5.25
N MET A 155 13.63 3.80 -5.40
CA MET A 155 13.01 3.06 -4.31
C MET A 155 13.90 1.92 -3.80
N ARG A 156 14.53 1.16 -4.70
CA ARG A 156 15.51 0.12 -4.36
C ARG A 156 16.73 0.69 -3.65
N MET A 157 17.21 1.85 -4.07
CA MET A 157 18.29 2.56 -3.38
C MET A 157 17.89 2.86 -1.93
N LEU A 158 16.70 3.43 -1.71
CA LEU A 158 16.19 3.70 -0.37
C LEU A 158 16.03 2.41 0.46
N GLY A 159 15.48 1.35 -0.14
CA GLY A 159 15.32 0.05 0.53
C GLY A 159 16.66 -0.55 0.95
N ASN A 160 17.63 -0.57 0.05
CA ASN A 160 18.98 -1.05 0.34
C ASN A 160 19.62 -0.22 1.45
N MET A 161 19.47 1.11 1.43
CA MET A 161 19.97 1.94 2.52
C MET A 161 19.32 1.57 3.86
N VAL A 162 18.00 1.35 3.91
CA VAL A 162 17.31 0.93 5.14
C VAL A 162 17.77 -0.45 5.60
N ASN A 163 17.84 -1.43 4.69
CA ASN A 163 18.22 -2.81 4.99
C ASN A 163 19.66 -2.87 5.50
N THR A 164 20.61 -2.29 4.76
CA THR A 164 22.03 -2.25 5.14
C THR A 164 22.24 -1.48 6.44
N THR A 165 21.60 -0.31 6.63
CA THR A 165 21.74 0.43 7.89
C THR A 165 21.18 -0.36 9.08
N THR A 166 20.12 -1.15 8.86
CA THR A 166 19.55 -2.00 9.91
C THR A 166 20.47 -3.17 10.26
N GLU A 167 21.24 -3.70 9.32
CA GLU A 167 22.26 -4.71 9.62
C GLU A 167 23.44 -4.13 10.41
N TRP A 168 23.85 -2.90 10.10
CA TRP A 168 25.00 -2.26 10.74
C TRP A 168 24.66 -1.73 12.13
N ALA A 169 23.46 -1.21 12.32
CA ALA A 169 22.99 -0.64 13.57
C ALA A 169 21.58 -1.16 13.93
N PRO A 170 21.44 -2.45 14.28
CA PRO A 170 20.14 -3.09 14.49
C PRO A 170 19.35 -2.48 15.66
N PHE A 171 20.03 -1.98 16.69
CA PHE A 171 19.37 -1.39 17.85
C PHE A 171 18.62 -0.09 17.51
N PRO A 172 19.27 1.00 17.05
CA PRO A 172 18.57 2.26 16.75
C PRO A 172 17.64 2.13 15.53
N MET A 173 18.04 1.38 14.50
CA MET A 173 17.18 1.16 13.33
C MET A 173 15.97 0.29 13.67
N GLY A 174 16.12 -0.68 14.57
CA GLY A 174 15.01 -1.47 15.09
C GLY A 174 13.93 -0.61 15.72
N ILE A 175 14.31 0.41 16.52
CA ILE A 175 13.36 1.40 17.08
C ILE A 175 12.72 2.23 15.96
N ALA A 176 13.55 2.80 15.08
CA ALA A 176 13.09 3.74 14.08
C ALA A 176 12.12 3.07 13.08
N VAL A 177 12.50 1.92 12.53
CA VAL A 177 11.71 1.18 11.53
C VAL A 177 10.41 0.67 12.15
N SER A 178 10.44 0.10 13.35
CA SER A 178 9.22 -0.42 14.00
C SER A 178 8.22 0.70 14.32
N VAL A 179 8.70 1.85 14.80
CA VAL A 179 7.87 3.01 15.14
C VAL A 179 7.31 3.66 13.87
N ILE A 180 8.14 3.93 12.87
CA ILE A 180 7.71 4.59 11.63
C ILE A 180 6.70 3.72 10.89
N VAL A 181 7.01 2.45 10.63
CA VAL A 181 6.10 1.58 9.87
C VAL A 181 4.83 1.28 10.67
N GLY A 182 4.96 1.09 11.99
CA GLY A 182 3.80 0.95 12.89
C GLY A 182 2.86 2.15 12.83
N MET A 183 3.40 3.37 12.85
CA MET A 183 2.59 4.59 12.70
C MET A 183 1.97 4.72 11.31
N VAL A 184 2.70 4.34 10.25
CA VAL A 184 2.14 4.35 8.89
C VAL A 184 0.96 3.37 8.79
N LEU A 185 1.00 2.23 9.47
CA LEU A 185 -0.09 1.24 9.46
C LEU A 185 -1.42 1.80 9.99
N THR A 186 -1.39 2.76 10.93
CA THR A 186 -2.62 3.43 11.40
C THR A 186 -3.04 4.61 10.55
N ALA A 187 -2.12 5.21 9.81
CA ALA A 187 -2.44 6.29 8.90
C ALA A 187 -3.35 5.79 7.76
N PRO A 188 -4.10 6.68 7.08
CA PRO A 188 -4.83 6.36 5.85
C PRO A 188 -3.88 6.12 4.66
N ILE A 189 -2.71 5.55 4.93
CA ILE A 189 -1.63 5.23 4.00
C ILE A 189 -1.33 3.75 4.21
N SER A 190 -1.20 2.98 3.12
CA SER A 190 -0.90 1.55 3.25
C SER A 190 0.56 1.31 3.61
N SER A 191 0.81 0.86 4.84
CA SER A 191 2.13 0.39 5.33
C SER A 191 2.66 -0.77 4.50
N ALA A 192 1.81 -1.74 4.16
CA ALA A 192 2.19 -2.87 3.30
C ALA A 192 2.66 -2.38 1.93
N ALA A 193 1.92 -1.46 1.30
CA ALA A 193 2.32 -0.89 0.02
C ALA A 193 3.64 -0.11 0.12
N LEU A 194 3.89 0.60 1.22
CA LEU A 194 5.14 1.32 1.46
C LEU A 194 6.31 0.33 1.61
N CYS A 195 6.17 -0.72 2.42
CA CYS A 195 7.22 -1.73 2.61
C CYS A 195 7.55 -2.48 1.31
N ILE A 196 6.52 -2.82 0.51
CA ILE A 196 6.68 -3.46 -0.80
C ILE A 196 7.36 -2.50 -1.79
N SER A 197 6.96 -1.23 -1.80
CA SER A 197 7.50 -0.23 -2.72
C SER A 197 8.96 0.08 -2.45
N ILE A 198 9.34 0.22 -1.17
CA ILE A 198 10.72 0.48 -0.77
C ILE A 198 11.58 -0.79 -0.86
N GLY A 199 10.99 -1.98 -0.74
CA GLY A 199 11.73 -3.24 -0.78
C GLY A 199 12.47 -3.52 0.53
N ILE A 200 11.84 -3.18 1.67
CA ILE A 200 12.38 -3.51 2.99
C ILE A 200 12.33 -5.03 3.16
N ASP A 201 13.46 -5.65 3.49
CA ASP A 201 13.59 -7.11 3.60
C ASP A 201 14.50 -7.49 4.78
N GLY A 202 14.50 -8.78 5.15
CA GLY A 202 15.37 -9.30 6.20
C GLY A 202 15.07 -8.71 7.59
N LEU A 203 16.10 -8.25 8.29
CA LEU A 203 15.98 -7.72 9.67
C LEU A 203 15.11 -6.47 9.75
N ALA A 204 15.19 -5.59 8.74
CA ALA A 204 14.38 -4.38 8.69
C ALA A 204 12.89 -4.71 8.51
N ALA A 205 12.58 -5.72 7.70
CA ALA A 205 11.22 -6.22 7.53
C ALA A 205 10.70 -6.90 8.80
N GLY A 206 11.56 -7.60 9.56
CA GLY A 206 11.22 -8.13 10.88
C GLY A 206 10.93 -7.05 11.92
N ALA A 207 11.70 -5.96 11.93
CA ALA A 207 11.45 -4.79 12.78
C ALA A 207 10.10 -4.13 12.44
N ALA A 208 9.85 -3.93 11.15
CA ALA A 208 8.60 -3.37 10.63
C ALA A 208 7.40 -4.24 11.00
N ALA A 209 7.49 -5.56 10.84
CA ALA A 209 6.42 -6.49 11.17
C ALA A 209 6.06 -6.43 12.66
N VAL A 210 7.05 -6.45 13.54
CA VAL A 210 6.82 -6.34 15.00
C VAL A 210 6.24 -4.99 15.38
N GLY A 211 6.69 -3.90 14.72
CA GLY A 211 6.11 -2.57 14.90
C GLY A 211 4.62 -2.51 14.53
N CYS A 212 4.27 -3.09 13.38
CA CYS A 212 2.91 -3.24 12.89
C CYS A 212 2.03 -4.07 13.84
N SER A 213 2.53 -5.23 14.29
CA SER A 213 1.82 -6.11 15.22
C SER A 213 1.61 -5.46 16.59
N ALA A 214 2.61 -4.74 17.10
CA ALA A 214 2.51 -4.02 18.37
C ALA A 214 1.43 -2.92 18.31
N GLN A 215 1.31 -2.21 17.18
CA GLN A 215 0.20 -1.27 16.99
C GLN A 215 -1.14 -1.99 16.92
N MET A 216 -1.25 -3.03 16.08
CA MET A 216 -2.53 -3.69 15.84
C MET A 216 -3.08 -4.40 17.08
N ILE A 217 -2.23 -5.14 17.80
CA ILE A 217 -2.59 -5.79 19.08
C ILE A 217 -2.78 -4.73 20.17
N GLY A 218 -1.93 -3.71 20.24
CA GLY A 218 -2.04 -2.64 21.23
C GLY A 218 -3.39 -1.92 21.14
N PHE A 219 -3.86 -1.63 19.93
CA PHE A 219 -5.18 -1.06 19.71
C PHE A 219 -6.31 -2.04 20.01
N ALA A 220 -6.19 -3.29 19.59
CA ALA A 220 -7.18 -4.33 19.88
C ALA A 220 -7.41 -4.51 21.40
N VAL A 221 -6.32 -4.54 22.17
CA VAL A 221 -6.36 -4.62 23.64
C VAL A 221 -6.93 -3.36 24.26
N ALA A 222 -6.51 -2.18 23.80
CA ALA A 222 -7.05 -0.90 24.28
C ALA A 222 -8.56 -0.81 24.02
N SER A 223 -9.00 -1.26 22.85
CA SER A 223 -10.41 -1.24 22.45
C SER A 223 -11.26 -2.32 23.13
N TYR A 224 -10.68 -3.33 23.77
CA TYR A 224 -11.43 -4.40 24.42
C TYR A 224 -12.30 -3.87 25.56
N ARG A 225 -11.83 -2.85 26.29
CA ARG A 225 -12.60 -2.24 27.40
C ARG A 225 -13.89 -1.56 26.91
N ASP A 226 -13.83 -0.94 25.74
CA ASP A 226 -14.93 -0.11 25.23
C ASP A 226 -15.84 -0.89 24.25
N ASN A 227 -15.27 -1.81 23.47
CA ASN A 227 -15.95 -2.51 22.37
C ASN A 227 -15.96 -4.05 22.53
N GLY A 228 -15.47 -4.56 23.66
CA GLY A 228 -15.44 -5.99 23.97
C GLY A 228 -14.71 -6.83 22.91
N PHE A 229 -15.17 -8.08 22.74
CA PHE A 229 -14.58 -9.04 21.81
C PHE A 229 -14.71 -8.60 20.34
N GLY A 230 -15.77 -7.85 20.00
CA GLY A 230 -15.96 -7.30 18.65
C GLY A 230 -14.91 -6.27 18.27
N GLY A 231 -14.54 -5.38 19.21
CA GLY A 231 -13.44 -4.43 19.02
C GLY A 231 -12.08 -5.11 18.87
N LEU A 232 -11.84 -6.14 19.69
CA LEU A 232 -10.59 -6.89 19.66
C LEU A 232 -10.39 -7.65 18.34
N LEU A 233 -11.43 -8.33 17.84
CA LEU A 233 -11.34 -9.06 16.58
C LEU A 233 -11.28 -8.12 15.37
N SER A 234 -12.08 -7.06 15.36
CA SER A 234 -12.13 -6.11 14.24
C SER A 234 -10.84 -5.31 14.06
N GLN A 235 -10.14 -5.00 15.15
CA GLN A 235 -8.88 -4.26 15.08
C GLN A 235 -7.67 -5.18 15.03
N GLY A 236 -7.73 -6.32 15.75
CA GLY A 236 -6.63 -7.27 15.85
C GLY A 236 -6.54 -8.27 14.68
N ILE A 237 -7.57 -8.39 13.84
CA ILE A 237 -7.51 -9.14 12.57
C ILE A 237 -7.87 -8.24 11.38
N GLY A 238 -8.73 -7.24 11.58
CA GLY A 238 -9.14 -6.33 10.52
C GLY A 238 -8.13 -5.22 10.26
N THR A 239 -8.40 -4.00 10.72
CA THR A 239 -7.51 -2.87 10.46
C THR A 239 -7.47 -1.87 11.61
N SER A 240 -6.27 -1.39 11.91
CA SER A 240 -6.01 -0.31 12.87
C SER A 240 -6.47 1.05 12.34
N MET A 241 -6.74 1.19 11.03
CA MET A 241 -7.28 2.41 10.44
C MET A 241 -8.65 2.80 11.06
N LEU A 242 -9.38 1.84 11.63
CA LEU A 242 -10.61 2.09 12.40
C LEU A 242 -10.37 3.02 13.60
N GLN A 243 -9.17 3.00 14.18
CA GLN A 243 -8.80 3.88 15.29
C GLN A 243 -8.29 5.25 14.85
N PHE A 244 -8.03 5.48 13.56
CA PHE A 244 -7.45 6.74 13.09
C PHE A 244 -8.31 7.96 13.45
N GLY A 245 -9.64 7.84 13.29
CA GLY A 245 -10.57 8.90 13.69
C GLY A 245 -10.57 9.19 15.19
N ASN A 246 -10.26 8.19 16.02
CA ASN A 246 -10.14 8.34 17.46
C ASN A 246 -8.80 8.99 17.86
N ILE A 247 -7.71 8.58 17.21
CA ILE A 247 -6.36 9.14 17.38
C ILE A 247 -6.36 10.64 17.05
N LEU A 248 -7.05 11.06 15.98
CA LEU A 248 -7.19 12.47 15.62
C LEU A 248 -7.90 13.32 16.70
N ARG A 249 -8.83 12.72 17.44
CA ARG A 249 -9.54 13.40 18.54
C ARG A 249 -8.75 13.36 19.85
N ARG A 250 -8.01 12.27 20.09
CA ARG A 250 -7.21 12.04 21.29
C ARG A 250 -5.89 11.35 20.91
N PRO A 251 -4.82 12.12 20.60
CA PRO A 251 -3.55 11.55 20.15
C PRO A 251 -2.83 10.72 21.22
N GLN A 252 -3.22 10.87 22.48
CA GLN A 252 -2.69 10.10 23.61
C GLN A 252 -2.86 8.58 23.45
N ILE A 253 -3.87 8.13 22.71
CA ILE A 253 -4.14 6.70 22.48
C ILE A 253 -2.99 6.05 21.69
N TRP A 254 -2.28 6.82 20.88
CA TRP A 254 -1.18 6.33 20.05
C TRP A 254 0.13 6.11 20.82
N ILE A 255 0.25 6.69 22.01
CA ILE A 255 1.49 6.67 22.80
C ILE A 255 1.83 5.25 23.24
N ALA A 256 0.88 4.54 23.84
CA ALA A 256 1.15 3.21 24.40
C ALA A 256 1.54 2.17 23.32
N PRO A 257 0.82 2.05 22.18
CA PRO A 257 1.24 1.13 21.12
C PRO A 257 2.56 1.53 20.47
N THR A 258 2.83 2.83 20.31
CA THR A 258 4.10 3.30 19.73
C THR A 258 5.30 3.04 20.63
N LEU A 259 5.15 3.21 21.95
CA LEU A 259 6.17 2.82 22.92
C LEU A 259 6.41 1.31 22.92
N ALA A 260 5.36 0.51 22.81
CA ALA A 260 5.49 -0.94 22.66
C ALA A 260 6.28 -1.29 21.39
N SER A 261 5.97 -0.67 20.24
CA SER A 261 6.74 -0.83 18.99
C SER A 261 8.21 -0.43 19.16
N ALA A 262 8.48 0.68 19.87
CA ALA A 262 9.84 1.17 20.13
C ALA A 262 10.67 0.21 20.97
N ILE A 263 10.07 -0.47 21.94
CA ILE A 263 10.75 -1.44 22.81
C ILE A 263 10.93 -2.77 22.07
N LEU A 264 9.90 -3.24 21.37
CA LEU A 264 9.91 -4.55 20.70
C LEU A 264 10.74 -4.55 19.40
N GLY A 265 10.95 -3.40 18.75
CA GLY A 265 11.76 -3.27 17.55
C GLY A 265 13.22 -3.73 17.72
N PRO A 266 13.97 -3.21 18.71
CA PRO A 266 15.31 -3.69 19.05
C PRO A 266 15.35 -5.14 19.49
N ILE A 267 14.31 -5.62 20.18
CA ILE A 267 14.24 -7.02 20.62
C ILE A 267 14.12 -7.94 19.41
N SER A 268 13.27 -7.57 18.43
CA SER A 268 13.13 -8.29 17.16
C SER A 268 14.45 -8.37 16.39
N THR A 269 15.16 -7.24 16.27
CA THR A 269 16.36 -7.11 15.43
C THR A 269 17.64 -7.61 16.09
N CYS A 270 17.86 -7.31 17.38
CA CYS A 270 19.11 -7.61 18.07
C CYS A 270 19.11 -8.97 18.76
N LEU A 271 18.00 -9.33 19.43
CA LEU A 271 17.90 -10.56 20.23
C LEU A 271 17.38 -11.72 19.39
N LEU A 272 16.23 -11.54 18.73
CA LEU A 272 15.55 -12.62 18.00
C LEU A 272 16.04 -12.76 16.56
N LYS A 273 16.71 -11.73 16.02
CA LYS A 273 17.17 -11.65 14.62
C LYS A 273 16.06 -12.06 13.63
N MET A 274 14.84 -11.61 13.90
CA MET A 274 13.68 -11.99 13.13
C MET A 274 13.78 -11.38 11.73
N THR A 275 13.70 -12.24 10.71
CA THR A 275 13.67 -11.81 9.31
C THR A 275 12.26 -11.97 8.77
N ASN A 276 11.84 -11.03 7.91
CA ASN A 276 10.58 -11.14 7.19
C ASN A 276 10.75 -10.67 5.74
N THR A 277 9.74 -10.93 4.91
CA THR A 277 9.67 -10.43 3.53
C THR A 277 9.02 -9.04 3.48
N SER A 278 9.24 -8.32 2.38
CA SER A 278 8.62 -7.00 2.14
C SER A 278 7.09 -7.01 2.17
N VAL A 279 6.47 -8.12 1.75
CA VAL A 279 5.02 -8.31 1.77
C VAL A 279 4.51 -8.47 3.21
N GLY A 280 5.22 -9.27 4.03
CA GLY A 280 4.88 -9.51 5.43
C GLY A 280 5.20 -8.35 6.39
N ALA A 281 6.14 -7.48 6.02
CA ALA A 281 6.63 -6.40 6.87
C ALA A 281 5.55 -5.39 7.31
N GLY A 282 4.55 -5.14 6.46
CA GLY A 282 3.56 -4.08 6.67
C GLY A 282 2.14 -4.54 7.02
N MET A 283 1.90 -5.85 7.18
CA MET A 283 0.55 -6.41 7.39
C MET A 283 0.11 -6.44 8.86
N GLY A 284 1.03 -6.59 9.81
CA GLY A 284 0.74 -6.54 11.25
C GLY A 284 0.01 -7.75 11.85
N THR A 285 -0.71 -8.54 11.02
CA THR A 285 -1.22 -9.90 11.30
C THR A 285 -0.27 -10.97 10.77
#